data_AF-A0A958XT56-F1
#
_entry.id   AF-A0A958XT56-F1
#
_cell.length_a   1.000
_cell.length_b   1.000
_cell.length_c   1.000
_cell.angle_alpha   90.00
_cell.angle_beta   90.00
_cell.angle_gamma   90.00
#
_symmetry.space_group_name_H-M   'P 1'
#
loop_
_entity.id
_entity.type
_entity.pdbx_description
1 polymer ?
#
loop_
_entity_poly.entity_id
_entity_poly.type
_entity_poly.pdbx_seq_one_letter_code
_entity_poly.pdbx_strand_id
1 'polypeptide(L)'
;MTEQDPPQNTSFNEDFCAHLEHRLGSAFKNSDRPELSGFWCDGVSHDAVPDSRLSKKHVGDTRQIATRAWIGKDGQDVYEMTIRLGKQALSRYAKGTAMIDCIPDAGSMDWIDIDTKRKEIEIRLT
;
A
#
# COMPACT_ATOMS: atom_id res chain seq x y z
N MET A 1 8.47 32.93 7.66
CA MET A 1 9.27 31.76 7.27
C MET A 1 8.30 30.74 6.75
N THR A 2 8.21 30.58 5.43
CA THR A 2 7.38 29.54 4.83
C THR A 2 8.11 28.21 4.99
N GLU A 3 7.64 27.38 5.92
CA GLU A 3 7.90 25.95 5.85
C GLU A 3 7.26 25.46 4.55
N GLN A 4 8.08 25.35 3.51
CA GLN A 4 7.67 24.64 2.31
C GLN A 4 7.61 23.17 2.70
N ASP A 5 6.40 22.62 2.74
CA ASP A 5 6.19 21.17 2.77
C ASP A 5 7.13 20.53 1.74
N PRO A 6 7.85 19.45 2.10
CA PRO A 6 8.67 18.75 1.12
C PRO A 6 7.77 18.36 -0.07
N PRO A 7 8.28 18.41 -1.31
CA PRO A 7 7.48 18.10 -2.49
C PRO A 7 6.79 16.76 -2.26
N GLN A 8 5.45 16.75 -2.29
CA GLN A 8 4.64 15.55 -2.25
C GLN A 8 5.32 14.51 -3.13
N ASN A 9 5.61 13.33 -2.58
CA ASN A 9 6.25 12.30 -3.37
C ASN A 9 5.28 11.86 -4.46
N THR A 10 5.56 12.26 -5.70
CA THR A 10 4.77 11.95 -6.89
C THR A 10 4.65 10.46 -7.17
N SER A 11 5.44 9.60 -6.53
CA SER A 11 5.39 8.14 -6.69
C SER A 11 4.27 7.47 -5.89
N PHE A 12 3.97 7.97 -4.68
CA PHE A 12 2.92 7.43 -3.80
C PHE A 12 1.81 8.47 -3.71
N ASN A 13 0.83 8.34 -4.59
CA ASN A 13 -0.23 9.29 -4.82
C ASN A 13 -1.57 8.55 -5.02
N GLU A 14 -2.65 9.30 -5.26
CA GLU A 14 -3.99 8.75 -5.51
C GLU A 14 -4.02 7.72 -6.63
N ASP A 15 -3.33 7.97 -7.75
CA ASP A 15 -3.31 7.06 -8.91
C ASP A 15 -2.67 5.71 -8.56
N PHE A 16 -1.53 5.72 -7.85
CA PHE A 16 -0.92 4.50 -7.32
C PHE A 16 -1.87 3.78 -6.36
N CYS A 17 -2.53 4.51 -5.45
CA CYS A 17 -3.43 3.93 -4.45
C CYS A 17 -4.66 3.28 -5.10
N ALA A 18 -5.25 3.91 -6.12
CA ALA A 18 -6.38 3.35 -6.87
C ALA A 18 -5.98 2.06 -7.63
N HIS A 19 -4.79 2.02 -8.22
CA HIS A 19 -4.26 0.81 -8.85
C HIS A 19 -4.03 -0.31 -7.84
N LEU A 20 -3.51 0.04 -6.65
CA LEU A 20 -3.27 -0.91 -5.57
C LEU A 20 -4.58 -1.47 -5.00
N GLU A 21 -5.59 -0.63 -4.80
CA GLU A 21 -6.94 -1.02 -4.38
C GLU A 21 -7.52 -2.08 -5.32
N HIS A 22 -7.58 -1.78 -6.62
CA HIS A 22 -8.10 -2.72 -7.62
C HIS A 22 -7.31 -4.03 -7.63
N ARG A 23 -5.99 -3.95 -7.46
CA ARG A 23 -5.13 -5.14 -7.41
C ARG A 23 -5.37 -5.98 -6.16
N LEU A 24 -5.52 -5.36 -5.00
CA LEU A 24 -5.85 -6.04 -3.74
C LEU A 24 -7.21 -6.74 -3.83
N GLY A 25 -8.24 -6.04 -4.33
CA GLY A 25 -9.56 -6.64 -4.53
C GLY A 25 -9.52 -7.86 -5.45
N SER A 26 -8.73 -7.79 -6.53
CA SER A 26 -8.51 -8.92 -7.43
C SER A 26 -7.79 -10.09 -6.73
N ALA A 27 -6.76 -9.79 -5.93
CA ALA A 27 -5.99 -10.80 -5.21
C ALA A 27 -6.84 -11.53 -4.15
N PHE A 28 -7.66 -10.80 -3.38
CA PHE A 28 -8.58 -11.39 -2.42
C PHE A 28 -9.62 -12.29 -3.08
N LYS A 29 -10.16 -11.88 -4.23
CA LYS A 29 -11.10 -12.70 -5.00
C LYS A 29 -10.49 -14.03 -5.48
N ASN A 30 -9.19 -14.04 -5.77
CA ASN A 30 -8.45 -15.22 -6.22
C ASN A 30 -7.84 -16.02 -5.05
N SER A 31 -8.07 -15.62 -3.80
CA SER A 31 -7.48 -16.27 -2.64
C SER A 31 -8.19 -17.58 -2.31
N ASP A 32 -7.40 -18.63 -2.04
CA ASP A 32 -7.91 -19.89 -1.49
C ASP A 32 -8.15 -19.85 0.02
N ARG A 33 -7.87 -18.71 0.69
CA ARG A 33 -8.02 -18.52 2.14
C ARG A 33 -9.49 -18.31 2.51
N PRO A 34 -10.15 -19.24 3.23
CA PRO A 34 -11.58 -19.13 3.52
C PRO A 34 -11.97 -17.87 4.30
N GLU A 35 -11.09 -17.38 5.17
CA GLU A 35 -11.32 -16.17 5.96
C GLU A 35 -11.36 -14.88 5.14
N LEU A 36 -10.78 -14.90 3.93
CA LEU A 36 -10.80 -13.78 2.98
C LEU A 36 -11.94 -13.92 1.95
N SER A 37 -12.77 -14.97 2.05
CA SER A 37 -13.87 -15.16 1.11
C SER A 37 -14.85 -13.99 1.16
N GLY A 38 -15.02 -13.34 0.00
CA GLY A 38 -15.85 -12.14 -0.17
C GLY A 38 -15.20 -10.84 0.30
N PHE A 39 -13.91 -10.86 0.65
CA PHE A 39 -13.17 -9.62 0.92
C PHE A 39 -12.93 -8.84 -0.36
N TRP A 40 -12.92 -7.52 -0.22
CA TRP A 40 -12.51 -6.57 -1.24
C TRP A 40 -11.83 -5.38 -0.56
N CYS A 41 -11.24 -4.51 -1.38
CA CYS A 41 -10.61 -3.27 -0.94
C CYS A 41 -11.41 -2.11 -1.55
N ASP A 42 -11.88 -1.19 -0.71
CA ASP A 42 -12.68 0.00 -1.11
C ASP A 42 -11.82 1.28 -1.17
N GLY A 43 -10.55 1.17 -0.78
CA GLY A 43 -9.65 2.31 -0.84
C GLY A 43 -8.31 2.03 -0.19
N VAL A 44 -7.29 2.75 -0.67
CA VAL A 44 -6.00 2.90 0.01
C VAL A 44 -5.74 4.39 0.17
N SER A 45 -5.37 4.81 1.37
CA SER A 45 -5.05 6.21 1.63
C SER A 45 -3.70 6.56 1.00
N HIS A 46 -3.61 7.72 0.35
CA HIS A 46 -2.31 8.28 -0.08
C HIS A 46 -1.62 9.05 1.07
N ASP A 47 -2.25 9.13 2.24
CA ASP A 47 -1.69 9.77 3.41
C ASP A 47 -0.93 8.77 4.28
N ALA A 48 0.06 9.27 4.98
CA ALA A 48 0.77 8.51 6.00
C ALA A 48 -0.12 8.33 7.24
N VAL A 49 0.05 7.23 7.97
CA VAL A 49 -0.49 7.15 9.35
C VAL A 49 0.17 8.23 10.24
N PRO A 50 -0.49 8.65 11.34
CA PRO A 50 0.12 9.57 12.30
C PRO A 50 1.53 9.11 12.72
N ASP A 51 2.43 10.07 12.93
CA ASP A 51 3.85 9.86 13.30
C ASP A 51 4.74 9.16 12.25
N SER A 52 4.19 8.73 11.11
CA SER A 52 4.98 8.24 9.97
C SER A 52 5.34 9.36 8.99
N ARG A 53 6.37 9.16 8.16
CA ARG A 53 6.88 10.19 7.24
C ARG A 53 7.03 9.67 5.82
N LEU A 54 6.40 10.32 4.86
CA LEU A 54 6.55 10.04 3.42
C LEU A 54 7.76 10.75 2.78
N SER A 55 8.69 11.26 3.59
CA SER A 55 9.91 11.87 3.04
C SER A 55 10.79 10.81 2.36
N LYS A 56 11.43 11.16 1.25
CA LYS A 56 12.38 10.27 0.54
C LYS A 56 13.47 9.70 1.46
N LYS A 57 13.96 10.48 2.41
CA LYS A 57 14.96 10.04 3.40
C LYS A 57 14.40 8.94 4.29
N HIS A 58 13.28 9.20 4.96
CA HIS A 58 12.67 8.23 5.87
C HIS A 58 12.36 6.92 5.16
N VAL A 59 11.67 6.98 4.02
CA VAL A 59 11.31 5.79 3.24
C VAL A 59 12.54 5.11 2.64
N GLY A 60 13.59 5.87 2.29
CA GLY A 60 14.88 5.32 1.89
C GLY A 60 15.54 4.46 2.97
N ASP A 61 15.50 4.95 4.21
CA ASP A 61 16.12 4.31 5.37
C ASP A 61 15.31 3.10 5.86
N THR A 62 13.98 3.21 5.92
CA THR A 62 13.10 2.16 6.45
C THR A 62 12.61 1.17 5.39
N ARG A 63 12.62 1.57 4.11
CA ARG A 63 12.06 0.84 2.96
C ARG A 63 10.59 0.48 3.12
N GLN A 64 9.84 1.32 3.83
CA GLN A 64 8.42 1.10 4.05
C GLN A 64 7.63 2.40 4.02
N ILE A 65 6.36 2.28 3.63
CA ILE A 65 5.34 3.31 3.78
C ILE A 65 4.28 2.75 4.72
N ALA A 66 3.91 3.51 5.75
CA ALA A 66 2.84 3.17 6.66
C ALA A 66 1.62 4.04 6.33
N THR A 67 0.50 3.39 6.01
CA THR A 67 -0.74 4.02 5.55
C THR A 67 -1.96 3.21 6.03
N ARG A 68 -3.13 3.45 5.46
CA ARG A 68 -4.39 2.75 5.76
C ARG A 68 -5.04 2.24 4.49
N ALA A 69 -5.78 1.14 4.63
CA ALA A 69 -6.68 0.65 3.61
C ALA A 69 -8.04 0.29 4.21
N TRP A 70 -9.07 0.34 3.38
CA TRP A 70 -10.43 -0.05 3.74
C TRP A 70 -10.70 -1.41 3.12
N ILE A 71 -10.66 -2.46 3.95
CA ILE A 71 -10.66 -3.85 3.52
C ILE A 71 -11.70 -4.60 4.33
N GLY A 72 -12.55 -5.38 3.69
CA GLY A 72 -13.51 -6.21 4.40
C GLY A 72 -14.56 -6.76 3.46
N LYS A 73 -15.63 -7.31 4.03
CA LYS A 73 -16.78 -7.79 3.24
C LYS A 73 -17.72 -6.64 2.86
N ASP A 74 -17.80 -5.64 3.71
CA ASP A 74 -18.59 -4.42 3.52
C ASP A 74 -17.75 -3.22 3.06
N GLY A 75 -16.42 -3.38 2.99
CA GLY A 75 -15.48 -2.32 2.62
C GLY A 75 -15.26 -1.26 3.70
N GLN A 76 -15.79 -1.42 4.92
CA GLN A 76 -15.79 -0.35 5.93
C GLN A 76 -14.72 -0.53 7.01
N ASP A 77 -14.15 -1.72 7.12
CA ASP A 77 -13.10 -2.00 8.11
C ASP A 77 -11.77 -1.34 7.71
N VAL A 78 -11.23 -0.51 8.61
CA VAL A 78 -9.93 0.15 8.44
C VAL A 78 -8.81 -0.78 8.89
N TYR A 79 -7.86 -1.00 8.00
CA TYR A 79 -6.63 -1.77 8.25
C TYR A 79 -5.42 -0.83 8.27
N GLU A 80 -4.53 -1.06 9.23
CA GLU A 80 -3.18 -0.48 9.16
C GLU A 80 -2.39 -1.20 8.08
N MET A 81 -1.89 -0.44 7.10
CA MET A 81 -1.19 -0.98 5.94
C MET A 81 0.29 -0.61 5.97
N THR A 82 1.15 -1.62 5.86
CA THR A 82 2.58 -1.45 5.61
C THR A 82 2.91 -1.87 4.18
N ILE A 83 3.41 -0.93 3.38
CA ILE A 83 3.91 -1.18 2.03
C ILE A 83 5.43 -1.30 2.10
N ARG A 84 5.96 -2.51 1.95
CA ARG A 84 7.41 -2.75 1.83
C ARG A 84 7.87 -2.52 0.40
N LEU A 85 8.88 -1.67 0.24
CA LEU A 85 9.43 -1.33 -1.08
C LEU A 85 10.60 -2.27 -1.41
N GLY A 86 10.40 -3.10 -2.44
CA GLY A 86 11.47 -3.82 -3.11
C GLY A 86 12.46 -2.87 -3.79
N LYS A 87 13.50 -3.45 -4.40
CA LYS A 87 14.61 -2.67 -4.96
C LYS A 87 14.12 -1.72 -6.05
N GLN A 88 13.19 -2.16 -6.91
CA GLN A 88 12.72 -1.35 -8.02
C GLN A 88 11.80 -0.23 -7.51
N ALA A 89 10.83 -0.54 -6.67
CA ALA A 89 9.90 0.42 -6.08
C ALA A 89 10.66 1.49 -5.27
N LEU A 90 11.65 1.08 -4.45
CA LEU A 90 12.47 2.01 -3.69
C LEU A 90 13.23 2.99 -4.60
N SER A 91 13.83 2.49 -5.69
CA SER A 91 14.48 3.33 -6.69
C SER A 91 13.50 4.32 -7.33
N ARG A 92 12.30 3.86 -7.69
CA ARG A 92 11.27 4.72 -8.29
C ARG A 92 10.77 5.79 -7.32
N TYR A 93 10.57 5.42 -6.05
CA TYR A 93 10.21 6.34 -4.96
C TYR A 93 11.26 7.44 -4.74
N ALA A 94 12.55 7.06 -4.73
CA ALA A 94 13.65 8.01 -4.59
C ALA A 94 13.70 9.01 -5.77
N LYS A 95 13.40 8.53 -6.97
CA LYS A 95 13.34 9.34 -8.20
C LYS A 95 12.06 10.17 -8.34
N GLY A 96 10.98 9.83 -7.61
CA GLY A 96 9.67 10.48 -7.79
C GLY A 96 8.95 10.02 -9.07
N THR A 97 9.24 8.81 -9.55
CA THR A 97 8.60 8.23 -10.75
C THR A 97 7.49 7.25 -10.36
N ALA A 98 6.48 7.06 -11.23
CA ALA A 98 5.35 6.18 -10.99
C ALA A 98 5.77 4.75 -10.58
N MET A 99 5.10 4.17 -9.57
CA MET A 99 5.41 2.83 -9.04
C MET A 99 4.36 1.77 -9.36
N ILE A 100 3.38 2.09 -10.22
CA ILE A 100 2.26 1.18 -10.53
C ILE A 100 2.77 -0.18 -11.03
N ASP A 101 3.79 -0.19 -11.90
CA ASP A 101 4.39 -1.45 -12.41
C ASP A 101 5.16 -2.26 -11.36
N CYS A 102 5.34 -1.73 -10.15
CA CYS A 102 5.97 -2.46 -9.04
C CYS A 102 4.96 -3.27 -8.22
N ILE A 103 3.65 -3.09 -8.47
CA ILE A 103 2.60 -3.87 -7.80
C ILE A 103 2.56 -5.27 -8.45
N PRO A 104 2.75 -6.35 -7.67
CA PRO A 104 2.69 -7.71 -8.22
C PRO A 104 1.32 -8.08 -8.79
N ASP A 105 1.29 -9.14 -9.59
CA ASP A 105 0.05 -9.64 -10.18
C ASP A 105 -0.90 -10.26 -9.13
N ALA A 106 -2.20 -10.21 -9.42
CA ALA A 106 -3.25 -10.72 -8.53
C ALA A 106 -3.48 -12.23 -8.62
N GLY A 107 -2.71 -12.96 -9.45
CA GLY A 107 -2.75 -14.42 -9.52
C GLY A 107 -2.14 -15.14 -8.32
N SER A 108 -1.48 -14.41 -7.40
CA SER A 108 -0.96 -14.95 -6.14
C SER A 108 -1.17 -13.97 -4.99
N MET A 109 -1.22 -14.53 -3.77
CA MET A 109 -1.27 -13.80 -2.50
C MET A 109 0.11 -13.70 -1.82
N ASP A 110 1.20 -14.23 -2.40
CA ASP A 110 2.52 -14.31 -1.74
C ASP A 110 3.12 -12.94 -1.36
N TRP A 111 2.66 -11.89 -2.02
CA TRP A 111 3.07 -10.51 -1.77
C TRP A 111 2.20 -9.79 -0.75
N ILE A 112 1.17 -10.46 -0.20
CA ILE A 112 0.23 -9.93 0.78
C ILE A 112 0.27 -10.80 2.04
N ASP A 113 0.51 -10.17 3.18
CA ASP A 113 0.24 -10.76 4.49
C ASP A 113 -0.90 -9.97 5.15
N ILE A 114 -1.90 -10.66 5.68
CA ILE A 114 -3.09 -10.02 6.26
C ILE A 114 -3.55 -10.76 7.52
N ASP A 115 -3.63 -10.01 8.60
CA ASP A 115 -4.19 -10.43 9.89
C ASP A 115 -5.54 -9.72 10.09
N THR A 116 -6.62 -10.45 9.86
CA THR A 116 -7.99 -9.94 9.98
C THR A 116 -8.44 -9.70 11.42
N LYS A 117 -7.73 -10.26 12.42
CA LYS A 117 -8.04 -10.04 13.83
C LYS A 117 -7.41 -8.74 14.33
N ARG A 118 -6.17 -8.49 13.92
CA ARG A 118 -5.44 -7.25 14.26
C ARG A 118 -5.78 -6.08 13.34
N LYS A 119 -6.43 -6.36 12.20
CA LYS A 119 -6.68 -5.38 11.12
C LYS A 119 -5.38 -4.78 10.61
N GLU A 120 -4.42 -5.67 10.33
CA GLU A 120 -3.11 -5.33 9.80
C GLU A 120 -2.95 -5.98 8.43
N ILE A 121 -2.40 -5.24 7.48
CA ILE A 121 -2.01 -5.75 6.17
C ILE A 121 -0.60 -5.28 5.83
N GLU A 122 0.24 -6.20 5.35
CA GLU A 122 1.54 -5.90 4.77
C GLU A 122 1.52 -6.30 3.30
N ILE A 123 2.01 -5.43 2.43
CA ILE A 123 2.23 -5.75 1.02
C ILE A 123 3.70 -5.57 0.64
N ARG A 124 4.14 -6.31 -0.38
CA ARG A 124 5.53 -6.28 -0.87
C ARG A 124 5.55 -5.91 -2.34
N LEU A 125 6.11 -4.75 -2.65
CA LEU A 125 6.34 -4.29 -4.03
C LEU A 125 7.69 -4.81 -4.55
N THR A 126 7.84 -4.93 -5.87
CA THR A 126 9.10 -5.34 -6.53
C THR A 126 10.15 -4.23 -6.59
#